data_AF-A0A8T3V661-F1
#
_entry.id   AF-A0A8T3V661-F1
#
_cell.length_a   1.000
_cell.length_b   1.000
_cell.length_c   1.000
_cell.angle_alpha   90.00
_cell.angle_beta   90.00
_cell.angle_gamma   90.00
#
_symmetry.space_group_name_H-M   'P 1'
#
loop_
_entity.id
_entity.type
_entity.pdbx_description
1 polymer ?
#
loop_
_entity_poly.entity_id
_entity_poly.type
_entity_poly.pdbx_seq_one_letter_code
_entity_poly.pdbx_strand_id
1 'polypeptide(L)'
;MWTGADGIIDDCTFDENRAKVNGGAIFMQGSTMGNCSNLTISNVIFNDNFAGVNGGAVDWYKGAHDCTLENATFNDNIANRSGGAVFWYGEHGSIKNASFTNNQALGLVNASSSYGFNTTGGDGGAIMWTGSNGIIDGCEFTENYAAARGGAIFLQGSVEGNCTNVTVSNSKFEKNKAETNGGAINFFRGAVDGRILNSTFKSNQALTGIGGAVVWRGYNGTIDGATFDDNNASKADAGAVYIEGDSCELLNTEFNSNLAGDDGGAVYWTGNYGKLYNLTANNNRGISAGTSHSKGGTIIITGSNMTVDLVEVRDGYAEVEGGGLFLTGNNVNITNVQFYNCFVNDESADNVGGALDIIGNNTRLINATIEYSRAMYGGAIDWAGDDGYACNIHVNYNNANEDGAALRIVGDRFEIENSEFNYNEAGDDGGAIYWSGNDGIARNLTFYDNKGISSGDSSSNGGTMAIIGSNITIEDSS
;
A
#
# COMPACT_ATOMS: atom_id res chain seq x y z
N MET A 1 38.48 9.51 -2.25
CA MET A 1 37.77 10.69 -2.79
C MET A 1 38.02 10.76 -4.28
N TRP A 2 36.97 10.75 -5.09
CA TRP A 2 37.03 10.89 -6.55
C TRP A 2 36.30 12.17 -6.98
N THR A 3 36.94 12.99 -7.82
CA THR A 3 36.39 14.27 -8.28
C THR A 3 36.48 14.48 -9.81
N GLY A 4 37.02 13.50 -10.55
CA GLY A 4 37.15 13.57 -12.01
C GLY A 4 35.93 13.02 -12.75
N ALA A 5 35.81 13.37 -14.03
CA ALA A 5 34.84 12.83 -14.97
C ALA A 5 35.36 11.59 -15.72
N ASP A 6 34.46 10.82 -16.32
CA ASP A 6 34.76 9.70 -17.24
C ASP A 6 35.65 8.60 -16.63
N GLY A 7 35.51 8.39 -15.31
CA GLY A 7 36.27 7.38 -14.59
C GLY A 7 35.66 5.99 -14.71
N ILE A 8 36.51 4.97 -14.57
CA ILE A 8 36.12 3.57 -14.58
C ILE A 8 36.72 2.88 -13.35
N ILE A 9 35.88 2.17 -12.60
CA ILE A 9 36.29 1.22 -11.56
C ILE A 9 35.70 -0.13 -11.99
N ASP A 10 36.56 -1.09 -12.28
CA ASP A 10 36.15 -2.39 -12.83
C ASP A 10 36.92 -3.53 -12.16
N ASP A 11 36.27 -4.68 -11.95
CA ASP A 11 36.87 -5.89 -11.38
C ASP A 11 37.59 -5.66 -10.04
N CYS A 12 36.97 -4.90 -9.14
CA CYS A 12 37.56 -4.50 -7.86
C CYS A 12 36.83 -5.09 -6.65
N THR A 13 37.58 -5.36 -5.58
CA THR A 13 37.02 -5.72 -4.26
C THR A 13 37.47 -4.71 -3.21
N PHE A 14 36.50 -4.16 -2.48
CA PHE A 14 36.68 -3.24 -1.37
C PHE A 14 36.21 -3.90 -0.08
N ASP A 15 37.16 -4.34 0.73
CA ASP A 15 36.93 -5.14 1.94
C ASP A 15 37.35 -4.37 3.19
N GLU A 16 36.49 -4.34 4.21
CA GLU A 16 36.73 -3.75 5.53
C GLU A 16 37.20 -2.27 5.55
N ASN A 17 36.86 -1.47 4.54
CA ASN A 17 37.30 -0.07 4.49
C ASN A 17 36.51 0.78 5.49
N ARG A 18 37.18 1.73 6.14
CA ARG A 18 36.58 2.57 7.19
C ARG A 18 36.81 4.04 6.95
N ALA A 19 35.72 4.80 6.83
CA ALA A 19 35.74 6.26 6.78
C ALA A 19 35.11 6.86 8.05
N LYS A 20 35.72 7.92 8.58
CA LYS A 20 35.16 8.65 9.73
C LYS A 20 33.84 9.35 9.38
N VAL A 21 33.64 9.72 8.11
CA VAL A 21 32.49 10.52 7.68
C VAL A 21 31.70 9.77 6.61
N ASN A 22 32.10 9.84 5.34
CA ASN A 22 31.29 9.36 4.23
C ASN A 22 32.04 8.37 3.35
N GLY A 23 31.32 7.44 2.73
CA GLY A 23 31.83 6.54 1.70
C GLY A 23 32.94 5.65 2.23
N GLY A 24 32.57 4.62 3.00
CA GLY A 24 33.55 3.79 3.72
C GLY A 24 34.68 3.27 2.83
N ALA A 25 34.35 2.91 1.58
CA ALA A 25 35.31 2.59 0.52
C ALA A 25 35.49 3.76 -0.46
N ILE A 26 34.40 4.29 -1.01
CA ILE A 26 34.44 5.29 -2.09
C ILE A 26 33.59 6.50 -1.73
N PHE A 27 34.23 7.67 -1.73
CA PHE A 27 33.56 8.96 -1.64
C PHE A 27 33.73 9.73 -2.95
N MET A 28 32.63 10.09 -3.61
CA MET A 28 32.59 10.83 -4.86
C MET A 28 31.95 12.18 -4.66
N GLN A 29 32.54 13.24 -5.22
CA GLN A 29 32.04 14.60 -5.05
C GLN A 29 32.41 15.49 -6.24
N GLY A 30 31.48 16.33 -6.70
CA GLY A 30 31.81 17.44 -7.59
C GLY A 30 32.67 18.50 -6.86
N SER A 31 33.65 19.07 -7.53
CA SER A 31 34.59 20.04 -6.95
C SER A 31 34.68 21.31 -7.79
N THR A 32 35.28 22.37 -7.23
CA THR A 32 35.63 23.57 -8.01
C THR A 32 36.65 23.28 -9.12
N MET A 33 37.29 22.11 -9.09
CA MET A 33 38.28 21.65 -10.08
C MET A 33 37.68 20.73 -11.16
N GLY A 34 36.39 20.36 -11.06
CA GLY A 34 35.74 19.48 -12.03
C GLY A 34 34.47 18.82 -11.50
N ASN A 35 33.58 18.43 -12.42
CA ASN A 35 32.38 17.66 -12.13
C ASN A 35 32.70 16.16 -12.07
N CYS A 36 32.11 15.44 -11.12
CA CYS A 36 32.21 13.99 -11.06
C CYS A 36 31.10 13.38 -11.93
N SER A 37 31.26 13.45 -13.25
CA SER A 37 30.24 13.00 -14.22
C SER A 37 30.65 11.74 -14.95
N ASN A 38 29.66 10.96 -15.41
CA ASN A 38 29.87 9.81 -16.30
C ASN A 38 30.84 8.75 -15.74
N LEU A 39 30.77 8.50 -14.43
CA LEU A 39 31.55 7.43 -13.81
C LEU A 39 30.86 6.09 -14.03
N THR A 40 31.63 5.07 -14.39
CA THR A 40 31.16 3.67 -14.42
C THR A 40 31.87 2.86 -13.34
N ILE A 41 31.08 2.22 -12.48
CA ILE A 41 31.56 1.23 -11.51
C ILE A 41 30.94 -0.11 -11.87
N SER A 42 31.76 -1.07 -12.29
CA SER A 42 31.30 -2.37 -12.82
C SER A 42 32.01 -3.54 -12.16
N ASN A 43 31.31 -4.67 -11.99
CA ASN A 43 31.92 -5.93 -11.55
C ASN A 43 32.67 -5.78 -10.21
N VAL A 44 32.04 -5.10 -9.25
CA VAL A 44 32.67 -4.75 -7.97
C VAL A 44 32.03 -5.46 -6.79
N ILE A 45 32.83 -5.67 -5.74
CA ILE A 45 32.38 -6.24 -4.47
C ILE A 45 32.75 -5.28 -3.34
N PHE A 46 31.78 -4.94 -2.49
CA PHE A 46 31.94 -4.15 -1.28
C PHE A 46 31.50 -4.98 -0.07
N ASN A 47 32.47 -5.43 0.74
CA ASN A 47 32.23 -6.21 1.94
C ASN A 47 32.67 -5.44 3.19
N ASP A 48 31.85 -5.48 4.23
CA ASP A 48 32.21 -5.04 5.59
C ASP A 48 32.72 -3.58 5.68
N ASN A 49 32.33 -2.72 4.74
CA ASN A 49 32.77 -1.33 4.72
C ASN A 49 31.94 -0.50 5.71
N PHE A 50 32.57 0.50 6.31
CA PHE A 50 31.99 1.31 7.36
C PHE A 50 32.17 2.81 7.11
N ALA A 51 31.07 3.56 7.24
CA ALA A 51 31.09 5.03 7.26
C ALA A 51 30.48 5.58 8.55
N GLY A 52 31.19 6.52 9.18
CA GLY A 52 30.72 7.19 10.40
C GLY A 52 29.49 8.09 10.22
N VAL A 53 29.07 8.37 8.98
CA VAL A 53 27.85 9.11 8.63
C VAL A 53 27.10 8.40 7.51
N ASN A 54 27.39 8.64 6.22
CA ASN A 54 26.58 8.12 5.12
C ASN A 54 27.36 7.19 4.17
N GLY A 55 26.65 6.27 3.52
CA GLY A 55 27.20 5.44 2.45
C GLY A 55 28.27 4.50 2.99
N GLY A 56 27.86 3.43 3.67
CA GLY A 56 28.79 2.52 4.35
C GLY A 56 29.88 1.99 3.42
N ALA A 57 29.54 1.77 2.14
CA ALA A 57 30.51 1.52 1.08
C ALA A 57 30.76 2.77 0.23
N VAL A 58 29.70 3.32 -0.35
CA VAL A 58 29.78 4.34 -1.40
C VAL A 58 28.92 5.55 -1.05
N ASP A 59 29.49 6.74 -1.10
CA ASP A 59 28.74 8.00 -1.04
C ASP A 59 28.97 8.80 -2.32
N TRP A 60 27.87 8.93 -3.08
CA TRP A 60 27.70 9.73 -4.28
C TRP A 60 27.21 11.11 -3.89
N TYR A 61 28.15 12.00 -3.59
CA TYR A 61 27.85 13.32 -3.09
C TYR A 61 27.38 14.29 -4.20
N LYS A 62 26.86 15.43 -3.78
CA LYS A 62 26.44 16.54 -4.64
C LYS A 62 27.45 16.86 -5.75
N GLY A 63 26.90 17.08 -6.95
CA GLY A 63 27.64 17.47 -8.15
C GLY A 63 28.15 16.28 -8.97
N ALA A 64 27.96 15.06 -8.48
CA ALA A 64 28.19 13.86 -9.26
C ALA A 64 26.90 13.47 -10.01
N HIS A 65 26.95 13.26 -11.33
CA HIS A 65 25.77 13.05 -12.18
C HIS A 65 26.06 12.09 -13.34
N ASP A 66 25.02 11.52 -13.94
CA ASP A 66 25.12 10.57 -15.08
C ASP A 66 26.01 9.35 -14.77
N CYS A 67 26.02 8.89 -13.52
CA CYS A 67 26.90 7.80 -13.09
C CYS A 67 26.16 6.46 -13.09
N THR A 68 26.88 5.40 -13.44
CA THR A 68 26.36 4.02 -13.49
C THR A 68 27.14 3.12 -12.54
N LEU A 69 26.40 2.31 -11.80
CA LEU A 69 26.90 1.19 -11.02
C LEU A 69 26.22 -0.09 -11.50
N GLU A 70 27.00 -1.05 -11.97
CA GLU A 70 26.48 -2.27 -12.57
C GLU A 70 27.20 -3.53 -12.08
N ASN A 71 26.46 -4.64 -12.00
CA ASN A 71 27.00 -5.96 -11.64
C ASN A 71 27.80 -5.91 -10.32
N ALA A 72 27.22 -5.33 -9.29
CA ALA A 72 27.89 -5.10 -8.01
C ALA A 72 27.31 -5.94 -6.90
N THR A 73 28.13 -6.24 -5.89
CA THR A 73 27.68 -6.88 -4.65
C THR A 73 28.05 -6.02 -3.44
N PHE A 74 27.09 -5.79 -2.56
CA PHE A 74 27.26 -5.07 -1.29
C PHE A 74 26.83 -5.96 -0.13
N ASN A 75 27.80 -6.46 0.63
CA ASN A 75 27.55 -7.30 1.81
C ASN A 75 27.99 -6.59 3.08
N ASP A 76 27.10 -6.61 4.09
CA ASP A 76 27.43 -6.25 5.47
C ASP A 76 28.04 -4.84 5.62
N ASN A 77 27.69 -3.90 4.72
CA ASN A 77 28.16 -2.53 4.81
C ASN A 77 27.31 -1.72 5.79
N ILE A 78 27.96 -0.85 6.55
CA ILE A 78 27.35 -0.14 7.68
C ILE A 78 27.57 1.37 7.58
N ALA A 79 26.47 2.11 7.63
CA ALA A 79 26.49 3.56 7.83
C ALA A 79 25.88 3.90 9.19
N ASN A 80 26.58 4.71 9.97
CA ASN A 80 26.08 5.17 11.26
C ASN A 80 24.85 6.09 11.14
N ARG A 81 24.64 6.75 9.99
CA ARG A 81 23.47 7.59 9.71
C ARG A 81 22.54 6.95 8.70
N SER A 82 22.85 6.98 7.41
CA SER A 82 21.91 6.58 6.34
C SER A 82 22.63 6.00 5.12
N GLY A 83 21.92 5.21 4.31
CA GLY A 83 22.48 4.54 3.15
C GLY A 83 23.53 3.51 3.58
N GLY A 84 23.09 2.41 4.19
CA GLY A 84 24.00 1.43 4.80
C GLY A 84 25.07 0.92 3.84
N ALA A 85 24.73 0.78 2.55
CA ALA A 85 25.71 0.58 1.49
C ALA A 85 25.98 1.86 0.71
N VAL A 86 24.93 2.46 0.15
CA VAL A 86 25.02 3.54 -0.84
C VAL A 86 24.23 4.76 -0.38
N PHE A 87 24.87 5.92 -0.42
CA PHE A 87 24.19 7.20 -0.36
C PHE A 87 24.29 7.87 -1.73
N TRP A 88 23.16 8.16 -2.37
CA TRP A 88 23.10 8.69 -3.73
C TRP A 88 22.42 10.05 -3.79
N TYR A 89 23.20 11.10 -4.03
CA TYR A 89 22.70 12.46 -4.21
C TYR A 89 22.60 12.88 -5.68
N GLY A 90 23.36 12.23 -6.56
CA GLY A 90 23.52 12.63 -7.96
C GLY A 90 22.29 12.46 -8.85
N GLU A 91 22.09 13.38 -9.80
CA GLU A 91 21.04 13.26 -10.83
C GLU A 91 21.43 12.24 -11.91
N HIS A 92 20.41 11.67 -12.57
CA HIS A 92 20.58 10.71 -13.69
C HIS A 92 21.43 9.49 -13.33
N GLY A 93 21.36 9.07 -12.06
CA GLY A 93 22.09 7.92 -11.56
C GLY A 93 21.46 6.59 -11.95
N SER A 94 22.30 5.56 -12.14
CA SER A 94 21.81 4.21 -12.42
C SER A 94 22.52 3.15 -11.57
N ILE A 95 21.74 2.27 -10.94
CA ILE A 95 22.19 1.05 -10.28
C ILE A 95 21.53 -0.13 -10.99
N LYS A 96 22.31 -1.05 -11.54
CA LYS A 96 21.83 -2.17 -12.34
C LYS A 96 22.42 -3.50 -11.91
N ASN A 97 21.61 -4.56 -11.91
CA ASN A 97 22.07 -5.94 -11.67
C ASN A 97 22.93 -6.06 -10.40
N ALA A 98 22.53 -5.38 -9.32
CA ALA A 98 23.30 -5.32 -8.08
C ALA A 98 22.61 -6.09 -6.96
N SER A 99 23.40 -6.73 -6.10
CA SER A 99 22.93 -7.42 -4.89
C SER A 99 23.33 -6.64 -3.64
N PHE A 100 22.36 -6.41 -2.76
CA PHE A 100 22.53 -5.76 -1.46
C PHE A 100 22.07 -6.72 -0.36
N THR A 101 23.02 -7.24 0.42
CA THR A 101 22.75 -8.18 1.51
C THR A 101 23.25 -7.64 2.84
N ASN A 102 22.38 -7.68 3.87
CA ASN A 102 22.73 -7.32 5.26
C ASN A 102 23.34 -5.92 5.46
N ASN A 103 23.05 -4.96 4.58
CA ASN A 103 23.54 -3.60 4.75
C ASN A 103 22.69 -2.86 5.79
N GLN A 104 23.32 -1.99 6.59
CA GLN A 104 22.68 -1.39 7.77
C GLN A 104 22.87 0.12 7.86
N ALA A 105 21.75 0.83 8.03
CA ALA A 105 21.72 2.24 8.43
C ALA A 105 21.30 2.36 9.91
N LEU A 106 22.25 2.67 10.79
CA LEU A 106 22.05 2.56 12.25
C LEU A 106 21.37 3.76 12.91
N GLY A 107 21.30 4.91 12.24
CA GLY A 107 20.65 6.12 12.79
C GLY A 107 21.27 6.67 14.08
N LEU A 108 22.52 6.35 14.38
CA LEU A 108 23.24 6.74 15.60
C LEU A 108 23.72 8.20 15.59
N VAL A 109 23.65 8.86 14.43
CA VAL A 109 24.16 10.21 14.25
C VAL A 109 23.07 11.11 13.67
N ASN A 110 22.61 12.06 14.50
CA ASN A 110 21.81 13.19 14.04
C ASN A 110 22.76 14.32 13.58
N ALA A 111 23.38 14.12 12.41
CA ALA A 111 24.15 15.17 11.78
C ALA A 111 23.20 16.17 11.13
N SER A 112 23.29 17.44 11.51
CA SER A 112 22.69 18.55 10.76
C SER A 112 23.34 18.55 9.37
N SER A 113 22.63 17.96 8.41
CA SER A 113 23.15 17.77 7.07
C SER A 113 22.36 18.65 6.12
N SER A 114 23.05 19.25 5.15
CA SER A 114 22.46 20.10 4.11
C SER A 114 21.65 19.30 3.07
N TYR A 115 21.11 18.11 3.39
CA TYR A 115 20.66 17.10 2.41
C TYR A 115 19.14 16.81 2.41
N GLY A 116 18.31 17.81 2.72
CA GLY A 116 16.85 17.73 2.56
C GLY A 116 16.09 17.61 3.88
N PHE A 117 14.79 17.85 3.82
CA PHE A 117 13.91 18.00 4.98
C PHE A 117 14.04 16.85 5.99
N ASN A 118 14.29 17.19 7.25
CA ASN A 118 13.94 16.42 8.45
C ASN A 118 14.27 14.90 8.44
N THR A 119 15.50 14.51 8.11
CA THR A 119 15.99 13.12 8.31
C THR A 119 16.80 13.03 9.60
N THR A 120 16.26 12.33 10.60
CA THR A 120 16.90 12.10 11.91
C THR A 120 18.02 11.06 11.87
N GLY A 121 18.27 10.44 10.70
CA GLY A 121 19.15 9.28 10.52
C GLY A 121 18.39 7.96 10.59
N GLY A 122 19.01 6.89 10.10
CA GLY A 122 18.45 5.53 10.07
C GLY A 122 17.68 5.20 8.80
N ASP A 123 17.89 5.94 7.72
CA ASP A 123 17.11 5.82 6.50
C ASP A 123 17.89 5.08 5.40
N GLY A 124 17.22 4.17 4.68
CA GLY A 124 17.80 3.45 3.55
C GLY A 124 18.84 2.43 3.99
N GLY A 125 18.39 1.27 4.48
CA GLY A 125 19.30 0.26 5.03
C GLY A 125 20.34 -0.21 4.02
N ALA A 126 19.98 -0.29 2.74
CA ALA A 126 20.95 -0.41 1.65
C ALA A 126 21.23 0.95 0.99
N ILE A 127 20.18 1.61 0.48
CA ILE A 127 20.32 2.79 -0.37
C ILE A 127 19.52 3.95 0.21
N MET A 128 20.16 5.10 0.37
CA MET A 128 19.47 6.39 0.48
C MET A 128 19.63 7.16 -0.83
N TRP A 129 18.52 7.57 -1.45
CA TRP A 129 18.49 8.20 -2.76
C TRP A 129 17.80 9.57 -2.74
N THR A 130 18.46 10.60 -3.26
CA THR A 130 17.90 11.97 -3.31
C THR A 130 17.98 12.66 -4.67
N GLY A 131 18.63 12.03 -5.65
CA GLY A 131 18.78 12.60 -7.00
C GLY A 131 17.59 12.30 -7.91
N SER A 132 17.33 13.19 -8.86
CA SER A 132 16.26 13.01 -9.86
C SER A 132 16.67 12.10 -11.02
N ASN A 133 15.69 11.55 -11.73
CA ASN A 133 15.86 10.69 -12.91
C ASN A 133 16.71 9.43 -12.64
N GLY A 134 16.58 8.89 -11.43
CA GLY A 134 17.31 7.69 -11.00
C GLY A 134 16.72 6.40 -11.56
N ILE A 135 17.57 5.40 -11.80
CA ILE A 135 17.17 4.07 -12.25
C ILE A 135 17.81 3.02 -11.33
N ILE A 136 16.98 2.18 -10.71
CA ILE A 136 17.39 1.01 -9.95
C ILE A 136 16.75 -0.21 -10.62
N ASP A 137 17.52 -1.02 -11.34
CA ASP A 137 16.98 -2.04 -12.24
C ASP A 137 17.66 -3.41 -12.09
N GLY A 138 16.87 -4.49 -12.01
CA GLY A 138 17.43 -5.84 -11.93
C GLY A 138 18.16 -6.13 -10.62
N CYS A 139 17.82 -5.44 -9.53
CA CYS A 139 18.56 -5.51 -8.27
C CYS A 139 17.90 -6.46 -7.26
N GLU A 140 18.70 -7.05 -6.37
CA GLU A 140 18.24 -7.85 -5.24
C GLU A 140 18.62 -7.19 -3.92
N PHE A 141 17.64 -7.08 -3.02
CA PHE A 141 17.79 -6.52 -1.67
C PHE A 141 17.34 -7.55 -0.66
N THR A 142 18.27 -8.09 0.11
CA THR A 142 18.00 -9.16 1.08
C THR A 142 18.49 -8.77 2.47
N GLU A 143 17.60 -8.87 3.46
CA GLU A 143 17.93 -8.72 4.89
C GLU A 143 18.62 -7.38 5.24
N ASN A 144 18.37 -6.32 4.46
CA ASN A 144 18.89 -4.98 4.78
C ASN A 144 18.06 -4.35 5.91
N TYR A 145 18.72 -3.53 6.74
CA TYR A 145 18.13 -2.98 7.95
C TYR A 145 18.28 -1.46 8.05
N ALA A 146 17.17 -0.78 8.33
CA ALA A 146 17.11 0.64 8.59
C ALA A 146 16.54 0.92 9.98
N ALA A 147 17.30 1.64 10.83
CA ALA A 147 16.86 2.04 12.16
C ALA A 147 15.67 3.03 12.16
N ALA A 148 15.28 3.54 10.99
CA ALA A 148 14.10 4.37 10.79
C ALA A 148 13.24 3.88 9.62
N ARG A 149 13.59 4.17 8.37
CA ARG A 149 12.67 4.01 7.22
C ARG A 149 13.37 3.43 6.00
N GLY A 150 12.60 2.70 5.18
CA GLY A 150 13.12 2.12 3.93
C GLY A 150 14.19 1.10 4.23
N GLY A 151 13.81 -0.09 4.71
CA GLY A 151 14.77 -1.12 5.14
C GLY A 151 15.77 -1.48 4.06
N ALA A 152 15.38 -1.42 2.79
CA ALA A 152 16.28 -1.42 1.65
C ALA A 152 16.53 0.00 1.13
N ILE A 153 15.49 0.68 0.64
CA ILE A 153 15.63 1.93 -0.11
C ILE A 153 14.81 3.04 0.55
N PHE A 154 15.43 4.19 0.77
CA PHE A 154 14.74 5.41 1.16
C PHE A 154 14.96 6.50 0.11
N LEU A 155 13.87 7.10 -0.38
CA LEU A 155 13.89 8.18 -1.35
C LEU A 155 13.29 9.45 -0.78
N GLN A 156 13.91 10.61 -1.03
CA GLN A 156 13.36 11.91 -0.64
C GLN A 156 13.86 13.06 -1.50
N GLY A 157 13.17 14.19 -1.46
CA GLY A 157 13.72 15.45 -1.95
C GLY A 157 14.92 15.94 -1.14
N SER A 158 15.73 16.81 -1.73
CA SER A 158 16.89 17.46 -1.13
C SER A 158 16.61 18.94 -0.81
N VAL A 159 17.63 19.68 -0.36
CA VAL A 159 17.52 21.15 -0.22
C VAL A 159 17.49 21.87 -1.57
N GLU A 160 17.86 21.20 -2.65
CA GLU A 160 17.89 21.76 -4.01
C GLU A 160 16.59 21.55 -4.78
N GLY A 161 15.77 20.61 -4.32
CA GLY A 161 14.50 20.33 -4.95
C GLY A 161 14.02 18.91 -4.69
N ASN A 162 12.96 18.55 -5.41
CA ASN A 162 12.39 17.22 -5.35
C ASN A 162 13.34 16.18 -5.98
N CYS A 163 13.20 14.94 -5.51
CA CYS A 163 13.71 13.74 -6.14
C CYS A 163 12.61 13.27 -7.09
N THR A 164 12.72 13.65 -8.36
CA THR A 164 11.65 13.42 -9.35
C THR A 164 12.00 12.28 -10.28
N ASN A 165 11.01 11.48 -10.69
CA ASN A 165 11.15 10.50 -11.76
C ASN A 165 12.20 9.41 -11.49
N VAL A 166 12.22 8.88 -10.26
CA VAL A 166 13.04 7.70 -9.93
C VAL A 166 12.25 6.42 -10.20
N THR A 167 12.84 5.50 -10.96
CA THR A 167 12.26 4.20 -11.29
C THR A 167 13.02 3.07 -10.61
N VAL A 168 12.30 2.24 -9.86
CA VAL A 168 12.75 0.94 -9.37
C VAL A 168 12.07 -0.14 -10.22
N SER A 169 12.83 -0.98 -10.91
CA SER A 169 12.27 -1.96 -11.84
C SER A 169 12.92 -3.33 -11.75
N ASN A 170 12.16 -4.37 -12.09
CA ASN A 170 12.64 -5.75 -12.24
C ASN A 170 13.45 -6.23 -11.02
N SER A 171 13.08 -5.78 -9.82
CA SER A 171 13.89 -5.93 -8.61
C SER A 171 13.18 -6.79 -7.57
N LYS A 172 13.97 -7.40 -6.69
CA LYS A 172 13.49 -8.27 -5.61
C LYS A 172 13.87 -7.72 -4.26
N PHE A 173 12.90 -7.65 -3.34
CA PHE A 173 13.06 -7.20 -1.97
C PHE A 173 12.61 -8.31 -1.03
N GLU A 174 13.54 -8.95 -0.33
CA GLU A 174 13.27 -10.05 0.57
C GLU A 174 13.76 -9.76 2.00
N LYS A 175 12.87 -9.89 2.98
CA LYS A 175 13.20 -9.77 4.42
C LYS A 175 13.90 -8.48 4.82
N ASN A 176 13.70 -7.40 4.07
CA ASN A 176 14.22 -6.10 4.48
C ASN A 176 13.37 -5.55 5.62
N LYS A 177 14.02 -4.79 6.49
CA LYS A 177 13.43 -4.39 7.76
C LYS A 177 13.67 -2.91 8.05
N ALA A 178 12.59 -2.22 8.39
CA ALA A 178 12.63 -0.88 8.94
C ALA A 178 12.00 -0.86 10.34
N GLU A 179 12.57 -0.09 11.27
CA GLU A 179 11.96 0.08 12.60
C GLU A 179 10.61 0.80 12.50
N THR A 180 10.47 1.77 11.60
CA THR A 180 9.24 2.57 11.45
C THR A 180 8.52 2.25 10.15
N ASN A 181 8.89 2.82 9.01
CA ASN A 181 8.02 2.88 7.83
C ASN A 181 8.68 2.31 6.57
N GLY A 182 7.94 1.51 5.81
CA GLY A 182 8.42 0.94 4.55
C GLY A 182 9.51 -0.08 4.79
N GLY A 183 9.13 -1.31 5.14
CA GLY A 183 10.09 -2.38 5.45
C GLY A 183 11.09 -2.63 4.32
N ALA A 184 10.69 -2.43 3.06
CA ALA A 184 11.57 -2.40 1.91
C ALA A 184 11.85 -0.97 1.43
N ILE A 185 10.81 -0.26 0.96
CA ILE A 185 10.98 1.03 0.27
C ILE A 185 10.14 2.12 0.92
N ASN A 186 10.70 3.32 1.03
CA ASN A 186 9.96 4.52 1.41
C ASN A 186 10.17 5.63 0.39
N PHE A 187 9.14 5.95 -0.40
CA PHE A 187 9.06 7.17 -1.20
C PHE A 187 8.55 8.30 -0.29
N PHE A 188 9.46 9.04 0.32
CA PHE A 188 9.12 10.11 1.25
C PHE A 188 8.67 11.39 0.54
N ARG A 189 8.24 12.39 1.31
CA ARG A 189 7.83 13.70 0.78
C ARG A 189 8.96 14.31 -0.06
N GLY A 190 8.58 14.81 -1.23
CA GLY A 190 9.53 15.33 -2.23
C GLY A 190 10.10 14.27 -3.17
N ALA A 191 9.84 12.98 -2.98
CA ALA A 191 10.10 11.94 -3.98
C ALA A 191 8.87 11.78 -4.90
N VAL A 192 8.77 12.55 -5.98
CA VAL A 192 7.54 12.66 -6.81
C VAL A 192 7.72 12.02 -8.20
N ASP A 193 6.61 11.69 -8.85
CA ASP A 193 6.60 11.05 -10.18
C ASP A 193 7.43 9.74 -10.23
N GLY A 194 7.54 9.06 -9.09
CA GLY A 194 8.32 7.83 -8.94
C GLY A 194 7.59 6.59 -9.48
N ARG A 195 8.34 5.53 -9.78
CA ARG A 195 7.79 4.28 -10.33
C ARG A 195 8.39 3.05 -9.65
N ILE A 196 7.56 2.07 -9.30
CA ILE A 196 7.95 0.68 -9.01
C ILE A 196 7.35 -0.20 -10.10
N LEU A 197 8.18 -0.91 -10.85
CA LEU A 197 7.77 -1.71 -12.00
C LEU A 197 8.22 -3.16 -11.87
N ASN A 198 7.34 -4.13 -12.15
CA ASN A 198 7.69 -5.55 -12.32
C ASN A 198 8.57 -6.10 -11.18
N SER A 199 8.25 -5.77 -9.93
CA SER A 199 9.12 -6.04 -8.78
C SER A 199 8.40 -6.87 -7.71
N THR A 200 9.16 -7.67 -6.97
CA THR A 200 8.62 -8.58 -5.94
C THR A 200 9.06 -8.15 -4.55
N PHE A 201 8.12 -8.12 -3.61
CA PHE A 201 8.31 -7.79 -2.21
C PHE A 201 7.87 -8.98 -1.36
N LYS A 202 8.82 -9.65 -0.72
CA LYS A 202 8.58 -10.84 0.08
C LYS A 202 9.04 -10.69 1.52
N SER A 203 8.15 -10.95 2.47
CA SER A 203 8.47 -11.01 3.90
C SER A 203 9.19 -9.76 4.43
N ASN A 204 8.95 -8.59 3.84
CA ASN A 204 9.52 -7.33 4.34
C ASN A 204 8.72 -6.85 5.55
N GLN A 205 9.40 -6.15 6.46
CA GLN A 205 8.80 -5.82 7.76
C GLN A 205 9.00 -4.35 8.16
N ALA A 206 7.90 -3.71 8.51
CA ALA A 206 7.86 -2.49 9.31
C ALA A 206 7.51 -2.87 10.76
N LEU A 207 8.43 -2.63 11.71
CA LEU A 207 8.24 -3.14 13.07
C LEU A 207 7.21 -2.38 13.90
N THR A 208 7.23 -1.06 13.80
CA THR A 208 6.41 -0.17 14.64
C THR A 208 5.61 0.86 13.87
N GLY A 209 5.84 0.97 12.56
CA GLY A 209 5.11 1.88 11.69
C GLY A 209 4.52 1.17 10.47
N ILE A 210 4.11 1.96 9.49
CA ILE A 210 3.20 1.56 8.42
C ILE A 210 3.93 1.01 7.20
N GLY A 211 3.19 0.29 6.36
CA GLY A 211 3.66 -0.20 5.06
C GLY A 211 4.76 -1.25 5.25
N GLY A 212 4.35 -2.50 5.47
CA GLY A 212 5.29 -3.61 5.74
C GLY A 212 6.32 -3.79 4.63
N ALA A 213 5.97 -3.46 3.38
CA ALA A 213 6.92 -3.36 2.28
C ALA A 213 7.16 -1.91 1.84
N VAL A 214 6.12 -1.20 1.43
CA VAL A 214 6.24 0.08 0.72
C VAL A 214 5.41 1.16 1.41
N VAL A 215 6.02 2.33 1.56
CA VAL A 215 5.32 3.56 1.92
C VAL A 215 5.53 4.60 0.83
N TRP A 216 4.43 5.21 0.39
CA TRP A 216 4.42 6.17 -0.70
C TRP A 216 3.77 7.49 -0.28
N ARG A 217 4.57 8.53 -0.10
CA ARG A 217 4.14 9.90 0.24
C ARG A 217 4.38 10.91 -0.88
N GLY A 218 4.99 10.48 -1.97
CA GLY A 218 5.19 11.27 -3.17
C GLY A 218 3.93 11.39 -4.02
N TYR A 219 3.74 12.52 -4.70
CA TYR A 219 2.66 12.69 -5.67
C TYR A 219 2.94 11.96 -6.99
N ASN A 220 1.88 11.62 -7.72
CA ASN A 220 1.92 11.04 -9.06
C ASN A 220 2.75 9.74 -9.15
N GLY A 221 2.70 8.92 -8.12
CA GLY A 221 3.44 7.66 -8.08
C GLY A 221 2.78 6.55 -8.87
N THR A 222 3.56 5.59 -9.37
CA THR A 222 3.01 4.37 -9.99
C THR A 222 3.67 3.13 -9.40
N ILE A 223 2.85 2.17 -8.98
CA ILE A 223 3.26 0.78 -8.74
C ILE A 223 2.56 -0.06 -9.81
N ASP A 224 3.32 -0.76 -10.65
CA ASP A 224 2.78 -1.52 -11.79
C ASP A 224 3.48 -2.87 -11.95
N GLY A 225 2.71 -3.96 -12.04
CA GLY A 225 3.24 -5.31 -12.24
C GLY A 225 3.95 -5.88 -11.00
N ALA A 226 3.57 -5.45 -9.79
CA ALA A 226 4.24 -5.87 -8.57
C ALA A 226 3.58 -7.09 -7.88
N THR A 227 4.35 -7.80 -7.06
CA THR A 227 3.83 -8.85 -6.18
C THR A 227 4.27 -8.59 -4.74
N PHE A 228 3.32 -8.57 -3.81
CA PHE A 228 3.54 -8.41 -2.39
C PHE A 228 3.12 -9.68 -1.64
N ASP A 229 4.10 -10.45 -1.17
CA ASP A 229 3.90 -11.72 -0.48
C ASP A 229 4.40 -11.65 0.97
N ASP A 230 3.54 -11.99 1.93
CA ASP A 230 3.91 -12.16 3.35
C ASP A 230 4.55 -10.91 4.00
N ASN A 231 4.25 -9.69 3.51
CA ASN A 231 4.78 -8.47 4.11
C ASN A 231 3.98 -8.09 5.36
N ASN A 232 4.68 -7.46 6.32
CA ASN A 232 4.15 -7.32 7.68
C ASN A 232 4.41 -5.94 8.29
N ALA A 233 3.33 -5.26 8.70
CA ALA A 233 3.33 -4.05 9.53
C ALA A 233 2.72 -4.36 10.91
N SER A 234 3.41 -5.17 11.72
CA SER A 234 2.82 -5.90 12.86
C SER A 234 2.16 -5.07 13.97
N LYS A 235 2.34 -3.75 13.98
CA LYS A 235 1.82 -2.83 15.00
C LYS A 235 1.17 -1.58 14.41
N ALA A 236 0.89 -1.59 13.12
CA ALA A 236 0.37 -0.44 12.40
C ALA A 236 -0.37 -0.89 11.13
N ASP A 237 -0.66 0.09 10.27
CA ASP A 237 -1.45 -0.06 9.06
C ASP A 237 -0.64 -0.54 7.86
N ALA A 238 -1.34 -1.02 6.84
CA ALA A 238 -0.81 -1.44 5.54
C ALA A 238 0.23 -2.54 5.65
N GLY A 239 -0.23 -3.80 5.70
CA GLY A 239 0.68 -4.95 5.76
C GLY A 239 1.66 -4.99 4.58
N ALA A 240 1.25 -4.50 3.40
CA ALA A 240 2.15 -4.33 2.27
C ALA A 240 2.41 -2.85 1.93
N VAL A 241 1.38 -2.11 1.51
CA VAL A 241 1.53 -0.83 0.80
C VAL A 241 0.69 0.27 1.44
N TYR A 242 1.35 1.33 1.90
CA TYR A 242 0.71 2.54 2.40
C TYR A 242 0.87 3.70 1.41
N ILE A 243 -0.21 4.35 0.98
CA ILE A 243 -0.19 5.44 -0.01
C ILE A 243 -0.87 6.69 0.55
N GLU A 244 -0.09 7.76 0.72
CA GLU A 244 -0.52 9.11 1.15
C GLU A 244 -0.54 10.11 -0.03
N GLY A 245 0.23 9.83 -1.08
CA GLY A 245 0.37 10.74 -2.23
C GLY A 245 -0.89 10.80 -3.09
N ASP A 246 -1.34 12.01 -3.43
CA ASP A 246 -2.39 12.23 -4.42
C ASP A 246 -1.96 11.78 -5.83
N SER A 247 -2.95 11.43 -6.66
CA SER A 247 -2.81 11.04 -8.06
C SER A 247 -1.86 9.86 -8.29
N CYS A 248 -1.74 8.97 -7.29
CA CYS A 248 -0.98 7.73 -7.43
C CYS A 248 -1.79 6.63 -8.12
N GLU A 249 -1.10 5.65 -8.68
CA GLU A 249 -1.67 4.50 -9.37
C GLU A 249 -1.07 3.19 -8.84
N LEU A 250 -1.93 2.21 -8.60
CA LEU A 250 -1.59 0.83 -8.27
C LEU A 250 -2.22 -0.09 -9.32
N LEU A 251 -1.39 -0.68 -10.15
CA LEU A 251 -1.79 -1.34 -11.39
C LEU A 251 -1.24 -2.76 -11.42
N ASN A 252 -2.02 -3.71 -11.96
CA ASN A 252 -1.55 -5.05 -12.31
C ASN A 252 -0.77 -5.74 -11.16
N THR A 253 -1.27 -5.64 -9.93
CA THR A 253 -0.52 -6.00 -8.71
C THR A 253 -1.24 -7.08 -7.92
N GLU A 254 -0.46 -7.99 -7.35
CA GLU A 254 -0.92 -9.10 -6.52
C GLU A 254 -0.52 -8.93 -5.06
N PHE A 255 -1.44 -9.19 -4.13
CA PHE A 255 -1.21 -9.15 -2.68
C PHE A 255 -1.57 -10.48 -2.04
N ASN A 256 -0.60 -11.19 -1.47
CA ASN A 256 -0.81 -12.48 -0.84
C ASN A 256 -0.34 -12.48 0.60
N SER A 257 -1.23 -12.88 1.52
CA SER A 257 -0.89 -13.15 2.93
C SER A 257 -0.18 -12.00 3.65
N ASN A 258 -0.47 -10.75 3.28
CA ASN A 258 0.09 -9.60 3.97
C ASN A 258 -0.69 -9.32 5.27
N LEU A 259 0.04 -8.84 6.28
CA LEU A 259 -0.47 -8.67 7.63
C LEU A 259 -0.27 -7.25 8.14
N ALA A 260 -1.36 -6.56 8.45
CA ALA A 260 -1.36 -5.34 9.23
C ALA A 260 -1.68 -5.65 10.69
N GLY A 261 -0.95 -5.01 11.61
CA GLY A 261 -1.27 -5.05 13.03
C GLY A 261 -2.54 -4.28 13.36
N ASP A 262 -2.97 -3.35 12.51
CA ASP A 262 -4.20 -2.60 12.68
C ASP A 262 -5.03 -2.68 11.39
N ASP A 263 -4.90 -1.70 10.50
CA ASP A 263 -5.78 -1.50 9.36
C ASP A 263 -5.14 -1.86 8.00
N GLY A 264 -5.93 -2.29 7.01
CA GLY A 264 -5.46 -2.46 5.64
C GLY A 264 -4.45 -3.60 5.47
N GLY A 265 -4.87 -4.86 5.62
CA GLY A 265 -3.97 -6.01 5.59
C GLY A 265 -3.02 -6.04 4.40
N ALA A 266 -3.48 -5.59 3.23
CA ALA A 266 -2.63 -5.33 2.06
C ALA A 266 -2.35 -3.84 1.88
N VAL A 267 -3.40 -3.04 1.70
CA VAL A 267 -3.29 -1.65 1.22
C VAL A 267 -4.03 -0.69 2.15
N TYR A 268 -3.37 0.42 2.47
CA TYR A 268 -4.01 1.59 3.09
C TYR A 268 -3.77 2.82 2.20
N TRP A 269 -4.83 3.44 1.69
CA TRP A 269 -4.75 4.54 0.73
C TRP A 269 -5.50 5.78 1.21
N THR A 270 -4.81 6.90 1.36
CA THR A 270 -5.39 8.21 1.77
C THR A 270 -5.31 9.30 0.71
N GLY A 271 -4.40 9.17 -0.27
CA GLY A 271 -4.27 10.13 -1.36
C GLY A 271 -5.51 10.19 -2.25
N ASN A 272 -5.87 11.37 -2.74
CA ASN A 272 -7.01 11.60 -3.63
C ASN A 272 -6.66 11.34 -5.10
N TYR A 273 -7.67 11.26 -5.96
CA TYR A 273 -7.50 11.13 -7.41
C TYR A 273 -6.68 9.90 -7.83
N GLY A 274 -6.66 8.88 -6.97
CA GLY A 274 -5.88 7.66 -7.19
C GLY A 274 -6.65 6.60 -7.96
N LYS A 275 -5.88 5.64 -8.47
CA LYS A 275 -6.42 4.51 -9.25
C LYS A 275 -5.88 3.18 -8.75
N LEU A 276 -6.80 2.27 -8.45
CA LEU A 276 -6.54 0.84 -8.26
C LEU A 276 -7.08 0.11 -9.48
N TYR A 277 -6.23 -0.62 -10.20
CA TYR A 277 -6.65 -1.30 -11.43
C TYR A 277 -6.00 -2.67 -11.61
N ASN A 278 -6.80 -3.67 -11.95
CA ASN A 278 -6.34 -5.03 -12.22
C ASN A 278 -5.54 -5.61 -11.03
N LEU A 279 -6.21 -5.74 -9.88
CA LEU A 279 -5.59 -6.19 -8.64
C LEU A 279 -6.21 -7.49 -8.15
N THR A 280 -5.37 -8.38 -7.62
CA THR A 280 -5.83 -9.57 -6.90
C THR A 280 -5.24 -9.55 -5.50
N ALA A 281 -6.08 -9.75 -4.48
CA ALA A 281 -5.67 -9.78 -3.10
C ALA A 281 -6.21 -11.03 -2.39
N ASN A 282 -5.34 -11.94 -1.96
CA ASN A 282 -5.70 -13.19 -1.31
C ASN A 282 -5.17 -13.27 0.13
N ASN A 283 -6.06 -13.61 1.07
CA ASN A 283 -5.71 -13.92 2.46
C ASN A 283 -4.95 -12.77 3.18
N ASN A 284 -5.28 -11.52 2.89
CA ASN A 284 -4.69 -10.38 3.58
C ASN A 284 -5.52 -10.01 4.80
N ARG A 285 -4.87 -9.61 5.90
CA ARG A 285 -5.54 -9.46 7.20
C ARG A 285 -5.08 -8.22 7.96
N GLY A 286 -6.05 -7.48 8.52
CA GLY A 286 -5.85 -6.50 9.59
C GLY A 286 -6.33 -7.10 10.91
N ILE A 287 -5.43 -7.28 11.89
CA ILE A 287 -5.68 -8.13 13.08
C ILE A 287 -5.72 -7.39 14.42
N SER A 288 -5.81 -6.07 14.43
CA SER A 288 -6.04 -5.27 15.65
C SER A 288 -5.19 -5.67 16.88
N ALA A 289 -3.87 -5.71 16.74
CA ALA A 289 -2.90 -6.07 17.78
C ALA A 289 -2.83 -5.07 18.97
N GLY A 290 -3.84 -4.22 19.17
CA GLY A 290 -3.90 -3.13 20.15
C GLY A 290 -5.31 -2.83 20.68
N THR A 291 -5.58 -1.57 21.02
CA THR A 291 -6.92 -1.09 21.48
C THR A 291 -7.74 -0.45 20.37
N SER A 292 -7.16 -0.32 19.17
CA SER A 292 -7.87 0.02 17.94
C SER A 292 -8.63 -1.19 17.43
N HIS A 293 -9.53 -0.93 16.49
CA HIS A 293 -10.50 -1.85 15.94
C HIS A 293 -10.25 -1.90 14.43
N SER A 294 -9.75 -3.03 13.92
CA SER A 294 -9.28 -3.07 12.54
C SER A 294 -10.41 -2.92 11.53
N LYS A 295 -10.13 -2.10 10.52
CA LYS A 295 -10.98 -1.77 9.38
C LYS A 295 -10.29 -2.19 8.10
N GLY A 296 -11.06 -2.44 7.04
CA GLY A 296 -10.57 -2.73 5.70
C GLY A 296 -9.57 -3.88 5.70
N GLY A 297 -10.05 -5.08 6.03
CA GLY A 297 -9.23 -6.26 6.31
C GLY A 297 -8.18 -6.54 5.25
N THR A 298 -8.49 -6.21 4.00
CA THR A 298 -7.54 -6.24 2.88
C THR A 298 -7.17 -4.83 2.39
N ILE A 299 -8.16 -4.00 2.02
CA ILE A 299 -7.94 -2.68 1.41
C ILE A 299 -8.70 -1.60 2.17
N ILE A 300 -8.03 -0.47 2.41
CA ILE A 300 -8.65 0.79 2.86
C ILE A 300 -8.46 1.88 1.83
N ILE A 301 -9.53 2.65 1.61
CA ILE A 301 -9.50 3.89 0.83
C ILE A 301 -10.20 4.99 1.61
N THR A 302 -9.47 6.04 1.97
CA THR A 302 -10.03 7.27 2.57
C THR A 302 -9.90 8.49 1.64
N GLY A 303 -9.11 8.36 0.58
CA GLY A 303 -9.01 9.37 -0.48
C GLY A 303 -10.30 9.49 -1.29
N SER A 304 -10.60 10.70 -1.74
CA SER A 304 -11.76 11.01 -2.59
C SER A 304 -11.39 11.07 -4.08
N ASN A 305 -12.41 10.99 -4.95
CA ASN A 305 -12.26 10.98 -6.42
C ASN A 305 -11.45 9.78 -6.91
N MET A 306 -11.67 8.62 -6.29
CA MET A 306 -10.90 7.41 -6.55
C MET A 306 -11.56 6.56 -7.65
N THR A 307 -10.74 5.80 -8.36
CA THR A 307 -11.20 4.71 -9.25
C THR A 307 -10.67 3.37 -8.73
N VAL A 308 -11.57 2.42 -8.54
CA VAL A 308 -11.27 1.02 -8.20
C VAL A 308 -11.88 0.16 -9.30
N ASP A 309 -11.06 -0.44 -10.13
CA ASP A 309 -11.55 -1.17 -11.31
C ASP A 309 -10.82 -2.49 -11.50
N LEU A 310 -11.55 -3.54 -11.86
CA LEU A 310 -10.98 -4.89 -12.08
C LEU A 310 -10.22 -5.37 -10.82
N VAL A 311 -10.88 -5.36 -9.67
CA VAL A 311 -10.29 -5.77 -8.38
C VAL A 311 -10.97 -7.02 -7.86
N GLU A 312 -10.16 -8.01 -7.50
CA GLU A 312 -10.60 -9.26 -6.88
C GLU A 312 -10.00 -9.40 -5.47
N VAL A 313 -10.84 -9.59 -4.47
CA VAL A 313 -10.44 -9.86 -3.09
C VAL A 313 -10.99 -11.20 -2.63
N ARG A 314 -10.11 -12.06 -2.13
CA ARG A 314 -10.45 -13.37 -1.56
C ARG A 314 -9.93 -13.51 -0.15
N ASP A 315 -10.74 -14.14 0.70
CA ASP A 315 -10.34 -14.54 2.05
C ASP A 315 -9.87 -13.33 2.91
N GLY A 316 -10.51 -12.18 2.72
CA GLY A 316 -10.24 -10.97 3.48
C GLY A 316 -10.84 -11.02 4.89
N TYR A 317 -10.09 -10.57 5.89
CA TYR A 317 -10.53 -10.54 7.28
C TYR A 317 -10.21 -9.21 7.97
N ALA A 318 -11.22 -8.62 8.60
CA ALA A 318 -11.10 -7.52 9.57
C ALA A 318 -11.78 -7.89 10.89
N GLU A 319 -11.41 -7.22 11.98
CA GLU A 319 -12.08 -7.41 13.26
C GLU A 319 -13.37 -6.61 13.36
N VAL A 320 -13.50 -5.46 12.69
CA VAL A 320 -14.66 -4.59 12.88
C VAL A 320 -15.36 -4.25 11.58
N GLU A 321 -14.67 -3.69 10.59
CA GLU A 321 -15.35 -3.14 9.39
C GLU A 321 -14.67 -3.57 8.08
N GLY A 322 -15.46 -3.89 7.05
CA GLY A 322 -14.96 -4.04 5.68
C GLY A 322 -13.93 -5.16 5.52
N GLY A 323 -14.32 -6.43 5.65
CA GLY A 323 -13.36 -7.56 5.59
C GLY A 323 -12.53 -7.60 4.30
N GLY A 324 -13.13 -7.18 3.17
CA GLY A 324 -12.43 -6.96 1.90
C GLY A 324 -11.97 -5.52 1.72
N LEU A 325 -12.92 -4.59 1.60
CA LEU A 325 -12.70 -3.17 1.33
C LEU A 325 -13.45 -2.30 2.33
N PHE A 326 -12.74 -1.34 2.93
CA PHE A 326 -13.34 -0.25 3.69
C PHE A 326 -13.08 1.09 2.97
N LEU A 327 -14.14 1.85 2.72
CA LEU A 327 -14.12 3.08 1.95
C LEU A 327 -14.75 4.23 2.73
N THR A 328 -14.07 5.37 2.85
CA THR A 328 -14.65 6.62 3.42
C THR A 328 -14.53 7.84 2.51
N GLY A 329 -13.88 7.67 1.36
CA GLY A 329 -13.76 8.73 0.35
C GLY A 329 -15.09 9.03 -0.35
N ASN A 330 -15.25 10.28 -0.82
CA ASN A 330 -16.38 10.66 -1.66
C ASN A 330 -16.04 10.58 -3.15
N ASN A 331 -17.05 10.52 -4.02
CA ASN A 331 -16.90 10.48 -5.47
C ASN A 331 -16.06 9.28 -5.94
N VAL A 332 -16.32 8.09 -5.41
CA VAL A 332 -15.52 6.90 -5.70
C VAL A 332 -16.25 6.02 -6.70
N ASN A 333 -15.56 5.63 -7.77
CA ASN A 333 -16.07 4.71 -8.78
C ASN A 333 -15.48 3.32 -8.55
N ILE A 334 -16.31 2.36 -8.14
CA ILE A 334 -15.95 0.95 -7.97
C ILE A 334 -16.60 0.16 -9.10
N THR A 335 -15.80 -0.43 -9.99
CA THR A 335 -16.30 -1.13 -11.18
C THR A 335 -15.62 -2.48 -11.39
N ASN A 336 -16.37 -3.46 -11.91
CA ASN A 336 -15.83 -4.76 -12.31
C ASN A 336 -15.08 -5.46 -11.15
N VAL A 337 -15.73 -5.57 -9.99
CA VAL A 337 -15.10 -6.08 -8.76
C VAL A 337 -15.67 -7.41 -8.32
N GLN A 338 -14.83 -8.21 -7.66
CA GLN A 338 -15.21 -9.50 -7.09
C GLN A 338 -14.73 -9.60 -5.65
N PHE A 339 -15.62 -9.99 -4.75
CA PHE A 339 -15.28 -10.27 -3.35
C PHE A 339 -15.80 -11.65 -2.98
N TYR A 340 -14.90 -12.52 -2.52
CA TYR A 340 -15.24 -13.89 -2.18
C TYR A 340 -14.73 -14.23 -0.80
N ASN A 341 -15.61 -14.78 0.05
CA ASN A 341 -15.27 -15.24 1.39
C ASN A 341 -14.57 -14.15 2.24
N CYS A 342 -15.08 -12.92 2.16
CA CYS A 342 -14.58 -11.79 2.97
C CYS A 342 -15.47 -11.61 4.20
N PHE A 343 -14.90 -11.52 5.39
CA PHE A 343 -15.69 -11.45 6.62
C PHE A 343 -15.09 -10.49 7.64
N VAL A 344 -15.96 -9.93 8.46
CA VAL A 344 -15.59 -9.26 9.71
C VAL A 344 -15.86 -10.21 10.88
N ASN A 345 -15.15 -10.05 12.00
CA ASN A 345 -15.58 -10.70 13.24
C ASN A 345 -17.02 -10.23 13.53
N ASP A 346 -17.94 -11.15 13.79
CA ASP A 346 -19.37 -10.87 13.88
C ASP A 346 -19.91 -10.95 15.33
N GLU A 347 -19.01 -10.92 16.31
CA GLU A 347 -19.35 -11.00 17.75
C GLU A 347 -19.79 -9.66 18.36
N SER A 348 -19.61 -8.52 17.66
CA SER A 348 -19.95 -7.18 18.15
C SER A 348 -21.01 -6.50 17.29
N ALA A 349 -21.88 -5.72 17.94
CA ALA A 349 -22.96 -4.96 17.32
C ALA A 349 -22.51 -3.84 16.37
N ASP A 350 -21.24 -3.44 16.42
CA ASP A 350 -20.72 -2.35 15.58
C ASP A 350 -20.08 -2.85 14.28
N ASN A 351 -20.07 -4.17 14.03
CA ASN A 351 -19.24 -4.77 13.00
C ASN A 351 -19.99 -4.92 11.66
N VAL A 352 -19.58 -4.18 10.63
CA VAL A 352 -20.36 -4.01 9.40
C VAL A 352 -19.59 -4.33 8.12
N GLY A 353 -20.31 -4.66 7.06
CA GLY A 353 -19.77 -4.76 5.71
C GLY A 353 -18.77 -5.91 5.55
N GLY A 354 -19.25 -7.15 5.49
CA GLY A 354 -18.37 -8.32 5.48
C GLY A 354 -17.38 -8.32 4.31
N ALA A 355 -17.85 -7.96 3.12
CA ALA A 355 -17.00 -7.72 1.96
C ALA A 355 -16.64 -6.24 1.83
N LEU A 356 -17.64 -5.37 1.79
CA LEU A 356 -17.48 -3.93 1.57
C LEU A 356 -18.19 -3.17 2.69
N ASP A 357 -17.49 -2.19 3.25
CA ASP A 357 -18.10 -1.12 4.02
C ASP A 357 -17.79 0.24 3.35
N ILE A 358 -18.84 0.98 3.01
CA ILE A 358 -18.78 2.22 2.23
C ILE A 358 -19.43 3.35 3.02
N ILE A 359 -18.60 4.29 3.49
CA ILE A 359 -18.99 5.50 4.23
C ILE A 359 -18.65 6.74 3.38
N GLY A 360 -19.26 6.87 2.20
CA GLY A 360 -18.90 7.92 1.24
C GLY A 360 -20.04 8.31 0.30
N ASN A 361 -20.19 9.62 0.09
CA ASN A 361 -21.22 10.18 -0.78
C ASN A 361 -20.83 10.13 -2.25
N ASN A 362 -21.85 10.08 -3.13
CA ASN A 362 -21.67 10.05 -4.58
C ASN A 362 -20.73 8.91 -5.02
N THR A 363 -20.86 7.76 -4.35
CA THR A 363 -20.09 6.54 -4.63
C THR A 363 -20.87 5.66 -5.61
N ARG A 364 -20.18 4.99 -6.51
CA ARG A 364 -20.77 4.10 -7.51
C ARG A 364 -20.19 2.69 -7.37
N LEU A 365 -21.05 1.68 -7.41
CA LEU A 365 -20.68 0.26 -7.46
C LEU A 365 -21.32 -0.39 -8.68
N ILE A 366 -20.52 -0.78 -9.67
CA ILE A 366 -21.03 -1.26 -10.96
C ILE A 366 -20.35 -2.56 -11.36
N ASN A 367 -21.11 -3.56 -11.82
CA ASN A 367 -20.56 -4.86 -12.22
C ASN A 367 -19.81 -5.52 -11.06
N ALA A 368 -20.50 -5.80 -9.96
CA ALA A 368 -19.91 -6.42 -8.77
C ALA A 368 -20.43 -7.83 -8.55
N THR A 369 -19.58 -8.74 -8.11
CA THR A 369 -19.97 -10.06 -7.61
C THR A 369 -19.45 -10.26 -6.20
N ILE A 370 -20.34 -10.56 -5.25
CA ILE A 370 -19.99 -10.67 -3.83
C ILE A 370 -20.60 -11.95 -3.27
N GLU A 371 -19.75 -12.84 -2.77
CA GLU A 371 -20.17 -14.17 -2.35
C GLU A 371 -19.54 -14.62 -1.03
N TYR A 372 -20.34 -15.34 -0.23
CA TYR A 372 -19.91 -15.99 1.01
C TYR A 372 -19.32 -15.05 2.06
N SER A 373 -19.80 -13.82 2.11
CA SER A 373 -19.37 -12.82 3.09
C SER A 373 -20.26 -12.78 4.32
N ARG A 374 -19.67 -12.32 5.45
CA ARG A 374 -20.34 -12.29 6.74
C ARG A 374 -20.00 -11.05 7.56
N ALA A 375 -21.02 -10.49 8.22
CA ALA A 375 -20.91 -9.40 9.19
C ALA A 375 -22.05 -9.44 10.23
N MET A 376 -22.03 -8.51 11.20
CA MET A 376 -23.19 -8.29 12.07
C MET A 376 -24.32 -7.62 11.27
N TYR A 377 -23.99 -6.56 10.53
CA TYR A 377 -24.90 -5.87 9.60
C TYR A 377 -24.26 -5.73 8.22
N GLY A 378 -25.06 -5.76 7.15
CA GLY A 378 -24.50 -5.62 5.81
C GLY A 378 -23.57 -6.80 5.49
N GLY A 379 -24.12 -8.02 5.52
CA GLY A 379 -23.35 -9.27 5.46
C GLY A 379 -22.33 -9.29 4.32
N ALA A 380 -22.74 -8.84 3.14
CA ALA A 380 -21.87 -8.51 2.03
C ALA A 380 -21.47 -7.03 2.03
N ILE A 381 -22.45 -6.12 1.94
CA ILE A 381 -22.22 -4.68 1.82
C ILE A 381 -22.93 -3.93 2.94
N ASP A 382 -22.20 -3.06 3.65
CA ASP A 382 -22.78 -1.92 4.36
C ASP A 382 -22.48 -0.63 3.59
N TRP A 383 -23.48 0.21 3.39
CA TRP A 383 -23.36 1.44 2.62
C TRP A 383 -24.02 2.61 3.32
N ALA A 384 -23.20 3.41 3.98
CA ALA A 384 -23.57 4.65 4.67
C ALA A 384 -23.14 5.89 3.85
N GLY A 385 -24.01 6.40 2.98
CA GLY A 385 -23.69 7.59 2.19
C GLY A 385 -24.81 8.04 1.29
N ASP A 386 -24.89 9.33 1.06
CA ASP A 386 -25.88 9.96 0.20
C ASP A 386 -25.49 9.83 -1.27
N ASP A 387 -26.50 9.84 -2.15
CA ASP A 387 -26.33 9.85 -3.60
C ASP A 387 -25.53 8.62 -4.12
N GLY A 388 -25.63 7.49 -3.42
CA GLY A 388 -25.02 6.22 -3.82
C GLY A 388 -25.72 5.60 -5.03
N TYR A 389 -24.96 4.94 -5.90
CA TYR A 389 -25.50 4.26 -7.09
C TYR A 389 -24.91 2.86 -7.26
N ALA A 390 -25.76 1.83 -7.18
CA ALA A 390 -25.41 0.44 -7.41
C ALA A 390 -26.08 -0.09 -8.69
N CYS A 391 -25.33 -0.71 -9.59
CA CYS A 391 -25.88 -1.24 -10.84
C CYS A 391 -25.21 -2.53 -11.28
N ASN A 392 -25.98 -3.51 -11.72
CA ASN A 392 -25.46 -4.80 -12.17
C ASN A 392 -24.60 -5.48 -11.09
N ILE A 393 -25.12 -5.54 -9.86
CA ILE A 393 -24.48 -6.27 -8.76
C ILE A 393 -25.15 -7.62 -8.54
N HIS A 394 -24.35 -8.65 -8.30
CA HIS A 394 -24.79 -10.00 -7.96
C HIS A 394 -24.26 -10.36 -6.57
N VAL A 395 -25.17 -10.52 -5.61
CA VAL A 395 -24.81 -10.71 -4.20
C VAL A 395 -25.44 -12.00 -3.71
N ASN A 396 -24.61 -13.03 -3.52
CA ASN A 396 -25.05 -14.40 -3.31
C ASN A 396 -24.49 -15.04 -2.03
N TYR A 397 -25.30 -15.82 -1.32
CA TYR A 397 -24.84 -16.65 -0.19
C TYR A 397 -24.18 -15.89 0.96
N ASN A 398 -24.61 -14.66 1.23
CA ASN A 398 -24.05 -13.83 2.31
C ASN A 398 -24.91 -13.91 3.57
N ASN A 399 -24.29 -13.65 4.72
CA ASN A 399 -24.93 -13.77 6.02
C ASN A 399 -24.75 -12.51 6.87
N ALA A 400 -25.83 -12.00 7.43
CA ALA A 400 -25.80 -11.01 8.51
C ALA A 400 -26.42 -11.61 9.77
N ASN A 401 -25.82 -11.35 10.93
CA ASN A 401 -26.42 -11.76 12.20
C ASN A 401 -27.67 -10.93 12.55
N GLU A 402 -27.77 -9.69 12.08
CA GLU A 402 -28.94 -8.81 12.26
C GLU A 402 -29.52 -8.46 10.88
N ASP A 403 -29.23 -7.28 10.33
CA ASP A 403 -29.94 -6.75 9.16
C ASP A 403 -29.13 -6.73 7.87
N GLY A 404 -29.83 -6.91 6.74
CA GLY A 404 -29.31 -6.64 5.41
C GLY A 404 -28.16 -7.56 5.01
N ALA A 405 -28.42 -8.87 4.88
CA ALA A 405 -27.35 -9.82 4.62
C ALA A 405 -26.64 -9.61 3.27
N ALA A 406 -27.34 -9.11 2.26
CA ALA A 406 -26.70 -8.72 1.00
C ALA A 406 -26.23 -7.26 1.03
N LEU A 407 -27.14 -6.34 1.35
CA LEU A 407 -26.90 -4.92 1.27
C LEU A 407 -27.68 -4.17 2.35
N ARG A 408 -26.96 -3.46 3.22
CA ARG A 408 -27.55 -2.46 4.13
C ARG A 408 -27.28 -1.06 3.58
N ILE A 409 -28.33 -0.25 3.49
CA ILE A 409 -28.30 1.12 2.95
C ILE A 409 -28.70 2.10 4.05
N VAL A 410 -27.79 3.02 4.36
CA VAL A 410 -27.95 4.10 5.34
C VAL A 410 -27.57 5.43 4.68
N GLY A 411 -28.43 5.95 3.79
CA GLY A 411 -28.18 7.21 3.11
C GLY A 411 -29.31 7.60 2.16
N ASP A 412 -29.48 8.90 1.94
CA ASP A 412 -30.56 9.44 1.12
C ASP A 412 -30.21 9.41 -0.37
N ARG A 413 -31.23 9.38 -1.24
CA ARG A 413 -31.10 9.44 -2.70
C ARG A 413 -30.25 8.30 -3.28
N PHE A 414 -30.26 7.14 -2.62
CA PHE A 414 -29.60 5.95 -3.13
C PHE A 414 -30.39 5.35 -4.30
N GLU A 415 -29.68 4.96 -5.37
CA GLU A 415 -30.26 4.30 -6.53
C GLU A 415 -29.63 2.93 -6.73
N ILE A 416 -30.48 1.91 -6.89
CA ILE A 416 -30.05 0.56 -7.23
C ILE A 416 -30.84 0.02 -8.41
N GLU A 417 -30.13 -0.54 -9.39
CA GLU A 417 -30.78 -1.08 -10.57
C GLU A 417 -30.12 -2.34 -11.13
N ASN A 418 -30.91 -3.14 -11.87
CA ASN A 418 -30.43 -4.28 -12.67
C ASN A 418 -29.60 -5.28 -11.84
N SER A 419 -30.02 -5.57 -10.62
CA SER A 419 -29.18 -6.30 -9.65
C SER A 419 -29.89 -7.52 -9.08
N GLU A 420 -29.11 -8.51 -8.68
CA GLU A 420 -29.57 -9.83 -8.28
C GLU A 420 -29.08 -10.19 -6.87
N PHE A 421 -30.00 -10.70 -6.06
CA PHE A 421 -29.77 -11.06 -4.67
C PHE A 421 -30.28 -12.46 -4.40
N ASN A 422 -29.37 -13.41 -4.19
CA ASN A 422 -29.75 -14.81 -4.03
C ASN A 422 -29.20 -15.44 -2.76
N TYR A 423 -30.03 -16.23 -2.08
CA TYR A 423 -29.62 -17.08 -0.97
C TYR A 423 -28.93 -16.32 0.18
N ASN A 424 -29.30 -15.07 0.43
CA ASN A 424 -28.76 -14.28 1.53
C ASN A 424 -29.63 -14.46 2.78
N GLU A 425 -29.00 -14.51 3.96
CA GLU A 425 -29.66 -14.80 5.23
C GLU A 425 -29.30 -13.78 6.31
N ALA A 426 -30.30 -13.03 6.76
CA ALA A 426 -30.24 -12.04 7.83
C ALA A 426 -30.93 -12.60 9.09
N GLY A 427 -30.39 -12.33 10.27
CA GLY A 427 -30.96 -12.76 11.55
C GLY A 427 -32.09 -11.87 12.09
N ASP A 428 -32.41 -10.74 11.45
CA ASP A 428 -33.62 -9.98 11.74
C ASP A 428 -34.29 -9.45 10.46
N ASP A 429 -33.97 -8.23 10.02
CA ASP A 429 -34.67 -7.55 8.94
C ASP A 429 -33.93 -7.60 7.59
N GLY A 430 -34.70 -7.78 6.51
CA GLY A 430 -34.17 -7.61 5.14
C GLY A 430 -33.14 -8.67 4.75
N GLY A 431 -33.58 -9.92 4.54
CA GLY A 431 -32.72 -11.04 4.14
C GLY A 431 -31.82 -10.77 2.94
N ALA A 432 -32.22 -9.90 2.02
CA ALA A 432 -31.34 -9.31 1.02
C ALA A 432 -31.01 -7.85 1.37
N ILE A 433 -32.02 -6.97 1.36
CA ILE A 433 -31.83 -5.52 1.47
C ILE A 433 -32.48 -4.98 2.74
N TYR A 434 -31.71 -4.22 3.50
CA TYR A 434 -32.22 -3.32 4.53
C TYR A 434 -31.97 -1.87 4.12
N TRP A 435 -33.02 -1.05 4.11
CA TRP A 435 -32.96 0.33 3.60
C TRP A 435 -33.53 1.33 4.60
N SER A 436 -32.68 2.20 5.16
CA SER A 436 -33.07 3.22 6.15
C SER A 436 -32.99 4.68 5.69
N GLY A 437 -32.47 4.95 4.48
CA GLY A 437 -32.47 6.30 3.90
C GLY A 437 -33.71 6.65 3.07
N ASN A 438 -33.84 7.91 2.64
CA ASN A 438 -35.02 8.46 1.98
C ASN A 438 -34.80 8.76 0.49
N ASP A 439 -35.90 9.00 -0.23
CA ASP A 439 -35.90 9.51 -1.62
C ASP A 439 -35.10 8.63 -2.61
N GLY A 440 -35.04 7.33 -2.31
CA GLY A 440 -34.29 6.33 -3.07
C GLY A 440 -35.09 5.61 -4.14
N ILE A 441 -34.37 4.92 -5.02
CA ILE A 441 -34.96 4.23 -6.17
C ILE A 441 -34.37 2.83 -6.32
N ALA A 442 -35.24 1.83 -6.42
CA ALA A 442 -34.91 0.44 -6.73
C ALA A 442 -35.60 0.02 -8.03
N ARG A 443 -34.84 -0.42 -9.05
CA ARG A 443 -35.40 -0.85 -10.35
C ARG A 443 -34.84 -2.17 -10.84
N ASN A 444 -35.68 -3.01 -11.43
CA ASN A 444 -35.23 -4.23 -12.09
C ASN A 444 -34.35 -5.11 -11.17
N LEU A 445 -34.83 -5.36 -9.95
CA LEU A 445 -34.16 -6.21 -8.98
C LEU A 445 -34.75 -7.61 -9.00
N THR A 446 -33.89 -8.63 -8.92
CA THR A 446 -34.32 -10.04 -8.80
C THR A 446 -33.91 -10.59 -7.44
N PHE A 447 -34.86 -11.24 -6.75
CA PHE A 447 -34.61 -11.87 -5.46
C PHE A 447 -34.92 -13.35 -5.48
N TYR A 448 -34.00 -14.19 -5.02
CA TYR A 448 -34.23 -15.63 -4.91
C TYR A 448 -33.78 -16.19 -3.54
N ASP A 449 -34.70 -16.84 -2.82
CA ASP A 449 -34.43 -17.57 -1.56
C ASP A 449 -33.66 -16.77 -0.49
N ASN A 450 -33.96 -15.48 -0.36
CA ASN A 450 -33.42 -14.64 0.73
C ASN A 450 -34.30 -14.74 1.98
N LYS A 451 -33.69 -14.74 3.16
CA LYS A 451 -34.35 -15.01 4.45
C LYS A 451 -33.98 -13.98 5.50
N GLY A 452 -34.99 -13.41 6.16
CA GLY A 452 -34.86 -12.73 7.45
C GLY A 452 -35.42 -13.65 8.53
N ILE A 453 -34.63 -13.96 9.57
CA ILE A 453 -34.96 -14.97 10.58
C ILE A 453 -34.77 -14.40 11.98
N SER A 454 -35.78 -13.69 12.50
CA SER A 454 -35.73 -13.16 13.87
C SER A 454 -35.61 -14.28 14.91
N SER A 455 -34.68 -14.12 15.86
CA SER A 455 -34.53 -15.06 16.98
C SER A 455 -35.52 -14.73 18.11
N GLY A 456 -36.64 -15.46 18.20
CA GLY A 456 -37.60 -15.37 19.32
C GLY A 456 -38.99 -14.87 18.94
N ASP A 457 -39.67 -14.20 19.89
CA ASP A 457 -41.02 -13.63 19.72
C ASP A 457 -41.02 -12.25 19.01
N SER A 458 -39.86 -11.76 18.58
CA SER A 458 -39.73 -10.54 17.78
C SER A 458 -40.21 -10.77 16.34
N SER A 459 -40.90 -9.78 15.78
CA SER A 459 -41.33 -9.81 14.39
C SER A 459 -40.23 -9.25 13.49
N SER A 460 -39.60 -10.10 12.68
CA SER A 460 -38.79 -9.63 11.54
C SER A 460 -39.67 -8.86 10.56
N ASN A 461 -39.22 -7.70 10.11
CA ASN A 461 -39.76 -6.93 9.00
C ASN A 461 -39.13 -7.42 7.69
N GLY A 462 -39.97 -7.86 6.76
CA GLY A 462 -39.57 -8.05 5.37
C GLY A 462 -38.51 -9.14 5.15
N GLY A 463 -38.95 -10.40 4.99
CA GLY A 463 -38.04 -11.55 4.81
C GLY A 463 -37.01 -11.40 3.68
N THR A 464 -37.33 -10.64 2.63
CA THR A 464 -36.38 -10.31 1.55
C THR A 464 -35.90 -8.87 1.62
N MET A 465 -36.80 -7.92 1.86
CA MET A 465 -36.48 -6.49 1.89
C MET A 465 -37.21 -5.79 3.03
N ALA A 466 -36.47 -5.02 3.83
CA ALA A 466 -36.98 -4.14 4.87
C ALA A 466 -36.71 -2.68 4.51
N ILE A 467 -37.74 -1.83 4.57
CA ILE A 467 -37.64 -0.41 4.24
C ILE A 467 -38.20 0.40 5.41
N ILE A 468 -37.36 1.25 5.98
CA ILE A 468 -37.69 2.14 7.10
C ILE A 468 -37.72 3.61 6.67
N GLY A 469 -37.05 3.94 5.57
CA GLY A 469 -37.04 5.27 4.99
C GLY A 469 -38.35 5.67 4.30
N SER A 470 -38.43 6.94 3.90
CA SER A 470 -39.58 7.53 3.20
C SER A 470 -39.30 7.76 1.71
N ASN A 471 -40.36 7.79 0.90
CA ASN A 471 -40.30 8.10 -0.55
C ASN A 471 -39.43 7.14 -1.38
N ILE A 472 -39.34 5.87 -0.98
CA ILE A 472 -38.65 4.85 -1.78
C ILE A 472 -39.55 4.38 -2.92
N THR A 473 -39.02 4.43 -4.15
CA THR A 473 -39.70 3.94 -5.35
C THR A 473 -39.14 2.58 -5.74
N ILE A 474 -40.00 1.57 -5.88
CA ILE A 474 -39.62 0.22 -6.32
C ILE A 474 -40.35 -0.10 -7.62
N GLU A 475 -39.62 -0.39 -8.70
CA GLU A 475 -40.15 -0.63 -10.04
C GLU A 475 -39.56 -1.91 -10.63
N ASP A 476 -40.36 -2.61 -11.45
CA ASP A 476 -39.94 -3.74 -12.28
C ASP A 476 -39.13 -4.85 -11.55
N SER A 477 -39.39 -5.07 -10.27
CA SER A 477 -38.63 -6.02 -9.43
C SER A 477 -39.46 -7.27 -9.09
N SER A 478 -38.82 -8.45 -9.03
CA SER A 478 -39.50 -9.76 -8.89
C SER A 478 -38.91 -10.67 -7.83
#